data_AF-A0A6A0AE02-F1
#
_entry.id   AF-A0A6A0AE02-F1
#
_cell.length_a   1.000
_cell.length_b   1.000
_cell.length_c   1.000
_cell.angle_alpha   90.00
_cell.angle_beta   90.00
_cell.angle_gamma   90.00
#
_symmetry.space_group_name_H-M   'P 1'
#
loop_
_entity.id
_entity.type
_entity.pdbx_description
1 polymer ?
#
loop_
_entity_poly.entity_id
_entity_poly.type
_entity_poly.pdbx_seq_one_letter_code
_entity_poly.pdbx_strand_id
1 'polypeptide(L)'
;MTWKLAMADTPAALKVAGAWWTRKVAKVPATLVTQSTVDRIPQLYSQCKSWQGPLSVALYLGLLQDTNTGTLTPNNLALLQEAILQVSAFFIEVEKESGTCQPEILLLYEIYTERKALLLYPINLLRNLARLQARTPLTALIDVDMLLSTHAYKDMEDPVKAQAVVQGARRKRAYVLPAFETYGLQHQAAALADRIARKDKAFLIQAVKKGMCGGFDSRRFSPGHNSTDYERWFRSDTEYDIHYGWRGYGQNKIQHIAHINASGFQFVVMPRTYIIHRAHKLTSVRHNLITSKAAYDAALAKHQSVDTTSVYGHTRALYDGAKALMDAGKFTETLDPATINCRKSLPWWTSP
;
A
#
# COMPACT_ATOMS: atom_id res chain seq x y z
N MET A 1 -22.23 2.71 7.52
CA MET A 1 -21.80 3.69 6.50
C MET A 1 -22.75 3.69 5.31
N THR A 2 -23.19 4.87 4.86
CA THR A 2 -24.00 5.09 3.64
C THR A 2 -23.15 5.77 2.56
N TRP A 3 -23.62 5.80 1.31
CA TRP A 3 -22.93 6.54 0.25
C TRP A 3 -22.81 8.03 0.57
N LYS A 4 -23.91 8.63 1.07
CA LYS A 4 -23.94 10.06 1.43
C LYS A 4 -22.91 10.40 2.51
N LEU A 5 -22.81 9.60 3.58
CA LEU A 5 -21.84 9.83 4.65
C LEU A 5 -20.40 9.67 4.16
N ALA A 6 -20.16 8.62 3.37
CA ALA A 6 -18.82 8.35 2.87
C ALA A 6 -18.34 9.41 1.86
N MET A 7 -19.22 9.93 1.01
CA MET A 7 -18.93 11.04 0.09
C MET A 7 -18.91 12.42 0.77
N ALA A 8 -19.35 12.50 2.03
CA ALA A 8 -19.18 13.67 2.89
C ALA A 8 -17.90 13.58 3.74
N ASP A 9 -16.98 12.66 3.40
CA ASP A 9 -15.71 12.43 4.07
C ASP A 9 -15.85 12.15 5.58
N THR A 10 -16.99 11.57 5.97
CA THR A 10 -17.20 11.12 7.36
C THR A 10 -16.20 10.01 7.67
N PRO A 11 -15.47 10.06 8.81
CA PRO A 11 -14.55 9.00 9.19
C PRO A 11 -15.21 7.62 9.18
N ALA A 12 -14.49 6.62 8.68
CA ALA A 12 -14.94 5.23 8.67
C ALA A 12 -15.16 4.74 10.11
N ALA A 13 -16.27 4.05 10.34
CA ALA A 13 -16.67 3.53 11.64
C ALA A 13 -16.08 2.14 11.89
N LEU A 14 -14.74 2.05 11.82
CA LEU A 14 -14.01 0.79 11.93
C LEU A 14 -14.14 0.18 13.32
N LYS A 15 -14.37 -1.13 13.37
CA LYS A 15 -14.36 -1.94 14.59
C LYS A 15 -13.22 -2.95 14.51
N VAL A 16 -12.51 -3.14 15.63
CA VAL A 16 -11.45 -4.14 15.73
C VAL A 16 -12.06 -5.50 16.04
N ALA A 17 -11.77 -6.50 15.19
CA ALA A 17 -12.20 -7.87 15.39
C ALA A 17 -11.13 -8.74 16.05
N GLY A 18 -9.86 -8.39 15.88
CA GLY A 18 -8.74 -9.10 16.47
C GLY A 18 -7.40 -8.44 16.20
N ALA A 19 -6.42 -8.79 17.01
CA ALA A 19 -5.03 -8.40 16.86
C ALA A 19 -4.14 -9.63 17.05
N TRP A 20 -3.12 -9.77 16.21
CA TRP A 20 -2.13 -10.84 16.30
C TRP A 20 -0.74 -10.22 16.24
N TRP A 21 0.08 -10.50 17.25
CA TRP A 21 1.44 -9.99 17.31
C TRP A 21 2.47 -11.11 17.32
N THR A 22 3.47 -10.98 16.44
CA THR A 22 4.57 -11.93 16.33
C THR A 22 5.38 -12.01 17.62
N ARG A 23 5.86 -13.21 17.96
CA ARG A 23 6.83 -13.39 19.05
C ARG A 23 8.28 -13.28 18.56
N LYS A 24 8.49 -13.17 17.24
CA LYS A 24 9.81 -13.06 16.64
C LYS A 24 10.40 -11.67 16.95
N VAL A 25 11.70 -11.64 17.21
CA VAL A 25 12.42 -10.37 17.43
C VAL A 25 12.80 -9.76 16.08
N ALA A 26 12.53 -8.46 15.93
CA ALA A 26 12.94 -7.69 14.76
C ALA A 26 14.48 -7.69 14.60
N LYS A 27 14.96 -8.15 13.45
CA LYS A 27 16.39 -8.22 13.13
C LYS A 27 16.88 -7.07 12.24
N VAL A 28 15.96 -6.31 11.67
CA VAL A 28 16.24 -5.25 10.69
C VAL A 28 15.50 -3.96 11.10
N PRO A 29 16.02 -2.77 10.79
CA PRO A 29 15.43 -1.50 11.23
C PRO A 29 14.26 -1.03 10.33
N ALA A 30 13.61 -1.93 9.60
CA ALA A 30 12.55 -1.60 8.67
C ALA A 30 11.31 -2.47 8.90
N THR A 31 10.13 -1.85 8.87
CA THR A 31 8.83 -2.53 8.86
C THR A 31 8.17 -2.34 7.51
N LEU A 32 7.80 -3.45 6.87
CA LEU A 32 6.92 -3.44 5.71
C LEU A 32 5.50 -3.15 6.18
N VAL A 33 4.92 -2.03 5.75
CA VAL A 33 3.58 -1.59 6.14
C VAL A 33 2.66 -1.78 4.96
N THR A 34 1.56 -2.51 5.16
CA THR A 34 0.56 -2.73 4.12
C THR A 34 -0.86 -2.72 4.67
N GLN A 35 -1.84 -2.71 3.78
CA GLN A 35 -3.23 -2.94 4.10
C GLN A 35 -3.81 -3.86 3.04
N SER A 36 -4.87 -4.58 3.40
CA SER A 36 -5.50 -5.51 2.47
C SER A 36 -6.93 -5.83 2.90
N THR A 37 -7.74 -6.33 1.98
CA THR A 37 -8.95 -7.07 2.33
C THR A 37 -8.62 -8.51 2.74
N VAL A 38 -9.53 -9.15 3.47
CA VAL A 38 -9.37 -10.55 3.91
C VAL A 38 -9.26 -11.52 2.73
N ASP A 39 -9.98 -11.29 1.62
CA ASP A 39 -9.92 -12.13 0.41
C ASP A 39 -8.55 -12.14 -0.30
N ARG A 40 -7.63 -11.28 0.15
CA ARG A 40 -6.27 -11.14 -0.39
C ARG A 40 -5.19 -11.70 0.53
N ILE A 41 -5.56 -12.45 1.58
CA ILE A 41 -4.60 -13.21 2.40
C ILE A 41 -3.60 -14.03 1.55
N PRO A 42 -3.97 -14.67 0.42
CA PRO A 42 -2.99 -15.35 -0.44
C PRO A 42 -1.88 -14.43 -0.99
N GLN A 43 -2.16 -13.14 -1.25
CA GLN A 43 -1.13 -12.17 -1.64
C GLN A 43 -0.24 -11.83 -0.46
N LEU A 44 -0.82 -11.68 0.73
CA LEU A 44 -0.08 -11.42 1.96
C LEU A 44 0.88 -12.57 2.30
N TYR A 45 0.49 -13.83 2.09
CA TYR A 45 1.39 -14.99 2.18
C TYR A 45 2.60 -14.84 1.26
N SER A 46 2.39 -14.52 -0.02
CA SER A 46 3.49 -14.30 -0.97
C SER A 46 4.37 -13.12 -0.58
N GLN A 47 3.78 -12.01 -0.11
CA GLN A 47 4.54 -10.85 0.36
C GLN A 47 5.41 -11.22 1.57
N CYS A 48 4.87 -11.98 2.53
CA CYS A 48 5.61 -12.51 3.66
C CYS A 48 6.74 -13.47 3.29
N LYS A 49 6.60 -14.25 2.21
CA LYS A 49 7.68 -15.10 1.68
C LYS A 49 8.78 -14.31 0.97
N SER A 50 8.51 -13.05 0.61
CA SER A 50 9.47 -12.14 -0.04
C SER A 50 10.22 -11.22 0.95
N TRP A 51 9.69 -11.08 2.17
CA TRP A 51 10.22 -10.20 3.21
C TRP A 51 10.25 -10.90 4.57
N GLN A 52 11.44 -11.12 5.12
CA GLN A 52 11.62 -11.87 6.38
C GLN A 52 11.61 -11.00 7.64
N GLY A 53 11.50 -9.68 7.46
CA GLY A 53 11.51 -8.72 8.56
C GLY A 53 10.12 -8.47 9.16
N PRO A 54 10.01 -7.47 10.06
CA PRO A 54 8.74 -6.97 10.56
C PRO A 54 7.79 -6.59 9.42
N LEU A 55 6.55 -7.08 9.48
CA LEU A 55 5.47 -6.70 8.59
C LEU A 55 4.27 -6.28 9.42
N SER A 56 3.75 -5.08 9.20
CA SER A 56 2.49 -4.62 9.79
C SER A 56 1.40 -4.55 8.73
N VAL A 57 0.25 -5.14 9.03
CA VAL A 57 -0.91 -5.15 8.14
C VAL A 57 -2.21 -4.81 8.86
N ALA A 58 -2.98 -3.93 8.22
CA ALA A 58 -4.41 -3.74 8.54
C ALA A 58 -5.25 -4.54 7.53
N LEU A 59 -5.91 -5.59 8.01
CA LEU A 59 -6.85 -6.41 7.25
C LEU A 59 -8.26 -5.89 7.42
N TYR A 60 -9.02 -5.84 6.32
CA TYR A 60 -10.33 -5.20 6.28
C TYR A 60 -11.43 -6.12 5.76
N LEU A 61 -12.58 -6.09 6.45
CA LEU A 61 -13.81 -6.76 6.05
C LEU A 61 -14.99 -5.78 6.02
N GLY A 62 -15.52 -5.50 4.82
CA GLY A 62 -16.76 -4.73 4.66
C GLY A 62 -17.98 -5.65 4.75
N LEU A 63 -18.92 -5.35 5.64
CA LEU A 63 -20.12 -6.15 5.89
C LEU A 63 -21.38 -5.37 5.48
N LEU A 64 -22.19 -5.92 4.57
CA LEU A 64 -23.44 -5.32 4.15
C LEU A 64 -24.59 -5.84 5.03
N GLN A 65 -25.41 -4.94 5.56
CA GLN A 65 -26.68 -5.28 6.25
C GLN A 65 -27.63 -4.10 6.23
N ASP A 66 -28.93 -4.37 6.35
CA ASP A 66 -29.98 -3.35 6.16
C ASP A 66 -29.93 -2.22 7.19
N THR A 67 -29.45 -2.50 8.41
CA THR A 67 -29.37 -1.52 9.48
C THR A 67 -27.96 -1.43 10.07
N ASN A 68 -27.56 -0.24 10.50
CA ASN A 68 -26.29 -0.02 11.21
C ASN A 68 -26.54 0.13 12.73
N THR A 69 -27.24 -0.84 13.33
CA THR A 69 -27.53 -0.87 14.77
C THR A 69 -26.31 -1.20 15.63
N GLY A 70 -25.16 -1.48 15.01
CA GLY A 70 -23.94 -1.91 15.68
C GLY A 70 -23.88 -3.41 15.94
N THR A 71 -25.02 -4.12 15.90
CA THR A 71 -25.11 -5.59 16.01
C THR A 71 -25.02 -6.22 14.63
N LEU A 72 -24.23 -7.30 14.50
CA LEU A 72 -24.12 -8.05 13.26
C LEU A 72 -25.32 -9.00 13.08
N THR A 73 -25.79 -9.15 11.85
CA THR A 73 -26.72 -10.24 11.51
C THR A 73 -26.03 -11.60 11.70
N PRO A 74 -26.77 -12.71 11.90
CA PRO A 74 -26.16 -14.04 12.02
C PRO A 74 -25.21 -14.38 10.86
N ASN A 75 -25.58 -14.02 9.63
CA ASN A 75 -24.73 -14.22 8.45
C ASN A 75 -23.44 -13.38 8.51
N ASN A 76 -23.53 -12.10 8.87
CA ASN A 76 -22.35 -11.24 8.99
C ASN A 76 -21.45 -11.64 10.16
N LEU A 77 -22.04 -12.17 11.24
CA LEU A 77 -21.30 -12.74 12.35
C LEU A 77 -20.51 -13.98 11.89
N ALA A 78 -21.14 -14.87 11.12
CA ALA A 78 -20.47 -16.04 10.55
C ALA A 78 -19.32 -15.64 9.60
N LEU A 79 -19.54 -14.64 8.73
CA LEU A 79 -18.47 -14.10 7.86
C LEU A 79 -17.30 -13.51 8.66
N LEU A 80 -17.60 -12.79 9.75
CA LEU A 80 -16.56 -12.25 10.63
C LEU A 80 -15.78 -13.37 11.33
N GLN A 81 -16.47 -14.40 11.81
CA GLN A 81 -15.84 -15.57 12.43
C GLN A 81 -14.95 -16.33 11.43
N GLU A 82 -15.40 -16.50 10.19
CA GLU A 82 -14.58 -17.09 9.12
C GLU A 82 -13.33 -16.25 8.86
N ALA A 83 -13.46 -14.93 8.76
CA ALA A 83 -12.32 -14.04 8.60
C ALA A 83 -11.32 -14.16 9.75
N ILE A 84 -11.79 -14.22 11.01
CA ILE A 84 -10.94 -14.43 12.19
C ILE A 84 -10.18 -15.75 12.10
N LEU A 85 -10.84 -16.84 11.67
CA LEU A 85 -10.22 -18.14 11.48
C LEU A 85 -9.16 -18.12 10.37
N GLN A 86 -9.46 -17.50 9.23
CA GLN A 86 -8.51 -17.36 8.12
C GLN A 86 -7.26 -16.56 8.52
N VAL A 87 -7.44 -15.44 9.24
CA VAL A 87 -6.32 -14.63 9.74
C VAL A 87 -5.50 -15.39 10.78
N SER A 88 -6.16 -16.13 11.68
CA SER A 88 -5.48 -16.94 12.68
C SER A 88 -4.67 -18.07 12.03
N ALA A 89 -5.22 -18.74 11.01
CA ALA A 89 -4.52 -19.77 10.25
C ALA A 89 -3.28 -19.19 9.54
N PHE A 90 -3.42 -18.03 8.87
CA PHE A 90 -2.32 -17.29 8.28
C PHE A 90 -1.22 -16.98 9.30
N PHE A 91 -1.60 -16.40 10.44
CA PHE A 91 -0.64 -16.02 11.47
C PHE A 91 0.11 -17.24 12.03
N ILE A 92 -0.60 -18.33 12.34
CA ILE A 92 0.01 -19.56 12.87
C ILE A 92 0.99 -20.17 11.87
N GLU A 93 0.64 -20.22 10.58
CA GLU A 93 1.51 -20.78 9.54
C GLU A 93 2.78 -19.93 9.39
N VAL A 94 2.63 -18.61 9.26
CA VAL A 94 3.76 -17.68 9.10
C VAL A 94 4.66 -17.68 10.34
N GLU A 95 4.10 -17.76 11.55
CA GLU A 95 4.92 -17.82 12.77
C GLU A 95 5.75 -19.09 12.88
N LYS A 96 5.24 -20.23 12.38
CA LYS A 96 5.95 -21.52 12.38
C LYS A 96 7.02 -21.63 11.30
N GLU A 97 6.80 -21.02 10.13
CA GLU A 97 7.72 -21.11 9.00
C GLU A 97 8.97 -20.23 9.22
N SER A 98 10.15 -20.82 9.07
CA SER A 98 11.40 -20.05 9.01
C SER A 98 11.55 -19.37 7.65
N GLY A 99 12.02 -18.13 7.61
CA GLY A 99 12.24 -17.42 6.35
C GLY A 99 10.99 -16.73 5.77
N THR A 100 9.96 -16.55 6.59
CA THR A 100 8.82 -15.67 6.34
C THR A 100 8.91 -14.39 7.17
N CYS A 101 8.01 -13.44 6.91
CA CYS A 101 7.86 -12.21 7.68
C CYS A 101 7.60 -12.44 9.18
N GLN A 102 7.64 -11.34 9.92
CA GLN A 102 7.23 -11.25 11.33
C GLN A 102 5.94 -10.41 11.37
N PRO A 103 4.75 -11.04 11.31
CA PRO A 103 3.50 -10.32 11.08
C PRO A 103 2.92 -9.70 12.37
N GLU A 104 2.56 -8.42 12.29
CA GLU A 104 1.72 -7.69 13.23
C GLU A 104 0.38 -7.36 12.50
N ILE A 105 -0.73 -7.95 12.94
CA ILE A 105 -2.00 -7.92 12.21
C ILE A 105 -3.08 -7.24 13.05
N LEU A 106 -3.79 -6.28 12.45
CA LEU A 106 -5.08 -5.80 12.93
C LEU A 106 -6.16 -6.21 11.95
N LEU A 107 -7.15 -7.00 12.39
CA LEU A 107 -8.36 -7.28 11.62
C LEU A 107 -9.44 -6.29 12.01
N LEU A 108 -9.95 -5.57 11.01
CA LEU A 108 -10.98 -4.55 11.16
C LEU A 108 -12.18 -4.86 10.29
N TYR A 109 -13.36 -4.45 10.74
CA TYR A 109 -14.57 -4.52 9.94
C TYR A 109 -15.39 -3.24 10.04
N GLU A 110 -16.22 -3.01 9.03
CA GLU A 110 -17.17 -1.91 8.99
C GLU A 110 -18.51 -2.38 8.42
N ILE A 111 -19.60 -1.82 8.96
CA ILE A 111 -20.96 -2.11 8.52
C ILE A 111 -21.40 -1.06 7.48
N TYR A 112 -21.84 -1.54 6.32
CA TYR A 112 -22.45 -0.75 5.27
C TYR A 112 -23.93 -1.07 5.16
N THR A 113 -24.75 -0.05 4.93
CA THR A 113 -26.18 -0.19 4.65
C THR A 113 -26.50 0.00 3.17
N GLU A 114 -25.50 0.38 2.37
CA GLU A 114 -25.64 0.57 0.93
C GLU A 114 -24.51 -0.13 0.19
N ARG A 115 -24.85 -1.00 -0.77
CA ARG A 115 -23.87 -1.75 -1.56
C ARG A 115 -22.90 -0.83 -2.30
N LYS A 116 -23.36 0.33 -2.78
CA LYS A 116 -22.53 1.31 -3.48
C LYS A 116 -21.42 1.86 -2.57
N ALA A 117 -21.68 1.99 -1.27
CA ALA A 117 -20.71 2.50 -0.31
C ALA A 117 -19.54 1.52 -0.06
N LEU A 118 -19.70 0.22 -0.34
CA LEU A 118 -18.59 -0.75 -0.30
C LEU A 118 -17.47 -0.43 -1.31
N LEU A 119 -17.75 0.40 -2.33
CA LEU A 119 -16.72 0.88 -3.25
C LEU A 119 -15.71 1.82 -2.55
N LEU A 120 -16.10 2.43 -1.43
CA LEU A 120 -15.31 3.39 -0.65
C LEU A 120 -14.52 2.65 0.42
N TYR A 121 -13.52 1.91 -0.05
CA TYR A 121 -12.54 1.22 0.78
C TYR A 121 -11.67 2.26 1.52
N PRO A 122 -11.54 2.20 2.88
CA PRO A 122 -10.92 3.26 3.68
C PRO A 122 -9.38 3.23 3.66
N ILE A 123 -8.78 3.39 2.47
CA ILE A 123 -7.35 3.20 2.18
C ILE A 123 -6.45 3.93 3.19
N ASN A 124 -6.66 5.23 3.40
CA ASN A 124 -5.74 6.04 4.22
C ASN A 124 -5.85 5.71 5.70
N LEU A 125 -7.05 5.44 6.21
CA LEU A 125 -7.22 5.03 7.60
C LEU A 125 -6.57 3.67 7.86
N LEU A 126 -6.73 2.72 6.94
CA LEU A 126 -6.07 1.41 7.05
C LEU A 126 -4.53 1.51 6.97
N ARG A 127 -4.00 2.41 6.15
CA ARG A 127 -2.56 2.72 6.14
C ARG A 127 -2.07 3.29 7.47
N ASN A 128 -2.84 4.21 8.07
CA ASN A 128 -2.53 4.77 9.38
C ASN A 128 -2.53 3.69 10.45
N LEU A 129 -3.57 2.85 10.49
CA LEU A 129 -3.69 1.73 11.43
C LEU A 129 -2.56 0.71 11.28
N ALA A 130 -2.17 0.38 10.04
CA ALA A 130 -1.00 -0.48 9.81
C ALA A 130 0.29 0.22 10.28
N ARG A 131 0.45 1.53 10.04
CA ARG A 131 1.62 2.28 10.54
C ARG A 131 1.68 2.31 12.08
N LEU A 132 0.55 2.30 12.79
CA LEU A 132 0.51 2.30 14.28
C LEU A 132 1.34 1.16 14.87
N GLN A 133 1.27 -0.02 14.26
CA GLN A 133 1.96 -1.21 14.78
C GLN A 133 3.45 -1.26 14.41
N ALA A 134 3.92 -0.41 13.49
CA ALA A 134 5.32 -0.43 13.07
C ALA A 134 6.22 0.25 14.13
N ARG A 135 7.12 -0.55 14.71
CA ARG A 135 8.02 -0.16 15.82
C ARG A 135 9.49 0.03 15.41
N THR A 136 9.77 0.05 14.11
CA THR A 136 11.13 0.23 13.59
C THR A 136 11.37 1.67 13.09
N PRO A 137 12.64 2.10 12.97
CA PRO A 137 12.98 3.44 12.47
C PRO A 137 12.55 3.71 11.02
N LEU A 138 12.47 2.69 10.17
CA LEU A 138 12.08 2.81 8.76
C LEU A 138 10.75 2.13 8.49
N THR A 139 9.93 2.74 7.63
CA THR A 139 8.71 2.11 7.14
C THR A 139 8.67 2.08 5.63
N ALA A 140 8.43 0.90 5.07
CA ALA A 140 8.17 0.71 3.65
C ALA A 140 6.67 0.53 3.43
N LEU A 141 5.98 1.56 2.96
CA LEU A 141 4.54 1.48 2.63
C LEU A 141 4.36 0.87 1.24
N ILE A 142 3.96 -0.40 1.16
CA ILE A 142 3.92 -1.18 -0.08
C ILE A 142 2.60 -1.95 -0.16
N ASP A 143 1.94 -1.93 -1.32
CA ASP A 143 0.68 -2.65 -1.51
C ASP A 143 0.88 -4.18 -1.37
N VAL A 144 -0.14 -4.90 -0.89
CA VAL A 144 -0.06 -6.34 -0.55
C VAL A 144 0.30 -7.25 -1.74
N ASP A 145 0.04 -6.78 -2.96
CA ASP A 145 0.32 -7.47 -4.22
C ASP A 145 1.69 -7.12 -4.81
N MET A 146 2.50 -6.32 -4.12
CA MET A 146 3.86 -5.98 -4.51
C MET A 146 4.86 -6.74 -3.62
N LEU A 147 5.62 -7.63 -4.24
CA LEU A 147 6.65 -8.43 -3.56
C LEU A 147 7.96 -7.65 -3.53
N LEU A 148 8.62 -7.61 -2.37
CA LEU A 148 9.95 -7.02 -2.25
C LEU A 148 11.00 -8.02 -2.73
N SER A 149 12.02 -7.55 -3.43
CA SER A 149 13.17 -8.41 -3.70
C SER A 149 13.78 -8.87 -2.37
N THR A 150 14.02 -10.17 -2.19
CA THR A 150 14.62 -10.75 -0.97
C THR A 150 15.97 -10.12 -0.59
N HIS A 151 16.67 -9.50 -1.54
CA HIS A 151 17.86 -8.70 -1.30
C HIS A 151 17.61 -7.45 -0.45
N ALA A 152 16.39 -6.90 -0.45
CA ALA A 152 16.00 -5.78 0.42
C ALA A 152 16.20 -6.13 1.90
N TYR A 153 15.77 -7.34 2.29
CA TYR A 153 15.95 -7.82 3.65
C TYR A 153 17.44 -8.04 3.95
N LYS A 154 18.20 -8.66 3.04
CA LYS A 154 19.65 -8.86 3.19
C LYS A 154 20.43 -7.54 3.33
N ASP A 155 20.05 -6.52 2.57
CA ASP A 155 20.67 -5.19 2.67
C ASP A 155 20.34 -4.52 4.01
N MET A 156 19.20 -4.82 4.62
CA MET A 156 18.84 -4.32 5.95
C MET A 156 19.41 -5.17 7.10
N GLU A 157 19.85 -6.40 6.84
CA GLU A 157 20.60 -7.22 7.81
C GLU A 157 22.06 -6.78 7.95
N ASP A 158 22.64 -6.21 6.89
CA ASP A 158 23.96 -5.59 6.92
C ASP A 158 23.92 -4.29 7.77
N PRO A 159 24.57 -4.23 8.94
CA PRO A 159 24.44 -3.09 9.85
C PRO A 159 24.94 -1.77 9.24
N VAL A 160 25.93 -1.82 8.36
CA VAL A 160 26.50 -0.61 7.74
C VAL A 160 25.51 -0.03 6.73
N LYS A 161 24.97 -0.89 5.85
CA LYS A 161 23.95 -0.47 4.87
C LYS A 161 22.67 -0.02 5.56
N ALA A 162 22.18 -0.80 6.51
CA ALA A 162 20.97 -0.48 7.26
C ALA A 162 21.10 0.86 7.98
N GLN A 163 22.23 1.11 8.64
CA GLN A 163 22.52 2.39 9.29
C GLN A 163 22.58 3.54 8.29
N ALA A 164 23.19 3.35 7.12
CA ALA A 164 23.23 4.38 6.08
C ALA A 164 21.82 4.77 5.61
N VAL A 165 20.91 3.80 5.42
CA VAL A 165 19.52 4.05 5.06
C VAL A 165 18.76 4.76 6.19
N VAL A 166 18.94 4.34 7.44
CA VAL A 166 18.35 5.01 8.62
C VAL A 166 18.81 6.47 8.71
N GLN A 167 20.12 6.73 8.56
CA GLN A 167 20.65 8.10 8.61
C GLN A 167 20.19 8.94 7.42
N GLY A 168 20.07 8.35 6.23
CA GLY A 168 19.49 9.02 5.07
C GLY A 168 18.05 9.44 5.33
N ALA A 169 17.22 8.56 5.88
CA ALA A 169 15.84 8.87 6.23
C ALA A 169 15.73 10.00 7.26
N ARG A 170 16.61 10.01 8.29
CA ARG A 170 16.71 11.11 9.26
C ARG A 170 17.10 12.45 8.62
N ARG A 171 17.85 12.41 7.52
CA ARG A 171 18.20 13.57 6.68
C ARG A 171 17.16 13.84 5.60
N LYS A 172 15.92 13.39 5.81
CA LYS A 172 14.79 13.54 4.89
C LYS A 172 15.03 12.91 3.50
N ARG A 173 15.70 11.77 3.41
CA ARG A 173 15.73 10.96 2.17
C ARG A 173 14.58 9.96 2.18
N ALA A 174 13.73 10.02 1.16
CA ALA A 174 12.70 9.03 0.90
C ALA A 174 13.21 8.04 -0.16
N TYR A 175 13.33 6.77 0.21
CA TYR A 175 13.86 5.74 -0.67
C TYR A 175 12.79 5.20 -1.62
N VAL A 176 13.08 5.23 -2.91
CA VAL A 176 12.21 4.81 -4.00
C VAL A 176 12.66 3.44 -4.50
N LEU A 177 11.72 2.52 -4.58
CA LEU A 177 11.94 1.16 -5.09
C LEU A 177 11.38 1.06 -6.51
N PRO A 178 12.19 0.76 -7.52
CA PRO A 178 11.68 0.52 -8.88
C PRO A 178 10.69 -0.62 -8.89
N ALA A 179 9.58 -0.40 -9.61
CA ALA A 179 8.45 -1.31 -9.63
C ALA A 179 8.35 -2.05 -10.96
N PHE A 180 8.11 -3.35 -10.91
CA PHE A 180 8.00 -4.21 -12.09
C PHE A 180 6.68 -4.97 -12.11
N GLU A 181 6.29 -5.46 -13.27
CA GLU A 181 5.16 -6.38 -13.45
C GLU A 181 5.54 -7.53 -14.37
N THR A 182 4.98 -8.71 -14.13
CA THR A 182 5.14 -9.90 -14.97
C THR A 182 4.05 -10.01 -16.02
N TYR A 183 4.37 -10.60 -17.16
CA TYR A 183 3.44 -10.80 -18.27
C TYR A 183 3.05 -12.27 -18.45
N GLY A 184 1.94 -12.51 -19.14
CA GLY A 184 1.41 -13.85 -19.42
C GLY A 184 0.08 -14.13 -18.72
N LEU A 185 -0.33 -15.40 -18.68
CA LEU A 185 -1.55 -15.81 -17.97
C LEU A 185 -1.40 -15.52 -16.47
N GLN A 186 -2.48 -15.09 -15.81
CA GLN A 186 -2.45 -14.60 -14.43
C GLN A 186 -1.69 -15.53 -13.46
N HIS A 187 -1.95 -16.85 -13.49
CA HIS A 187 -1.29 -17.80 -12.60
C HIS A 187 0.21 -17.96 -12.90
N GLN A 188 0.60 -17.94 -14.17
CA GLN A 188 1.99 -18.03 -14.61
C GLN A 188 2.75 -16.75 -14.27
N ALA A 189 2.13 -15.60 -14.50
CA ALA A 189 2.65 -14.28 -14.15
C ALA A 189 2.87 -14.18 -12.63
N ALA A 190 1.89 -14.59 -11.81
CA ALA A 190 2.03 -14.63 -10.35
C ALA A 190 3.19 -15.53 -9.89
N ALA A 191 3.29 -16.74 -10.44
CA ALA A 191 4.39 -17.67 -10.12
C ALA A 191 5.76 -17.15 -10.57
N LEU A 192 5.81 -16.43 -11.70
CA LEU A 192 7.02 -15.77 -12.16
C LEU A 192 7.41 -14.61 -11.23
N ALA A 193 6.46 -13.82 -10.74
CA ALA A 193 6.71 -12.75 -9.79
C ALA A 193 7.28 -13.32 -8.48
N ASP A 194 6.68 -14.40 -7.96
CA ASP A 194 7.20 -15.13 -6.79
C ASP A 194 8.66 -15.58 -7.01
N ARG A 195 8.99 -16.07 -8.22
CA ARG A 195 10.35 -16.48 -8.58
C ARG A 195 11.30 -15.29 -8.65
N ILE A 196 10.93 -14.23 -9.35
CA ILE A 196 11.76 -13.04 -9.55
C ILE A 196 12.06 -12.38 -8.21
N ALA A 197 11.07 -12.19 -7.33
CA ALA A 197 11.28 -11.58 -6.01
C ALA A 197 12.36 -12.29 -5.16
N ARG A 198 12.59 -13.59 -5.38
CA ARG A 198 13.64 -14.38 -4.70
C ARG A 198 15.02 -14.30 -5.38
N LYS A 199 15.19 -13.45 -6.39
CA LYS A 199 16.42 -13.30 -7.17
C LYS A 199 16.98 -11.88 -7.07
N ASP A 200 18.18 -11.69 -7.61
CA ASP A 200 18.86 -10.41 -7.64
C ASP A 200 18.42 -9.55 -8.83
N LYS A 201 18.98 -8.34 -8.89
CA LYS A 201 18.78 -7.40 -9.99
C LYS A 201 19.25 -7.95 -11.34
N ALA A 202 20.33 -8.72 -11.38
CA ALA A 202 20.86 -9.28 -12.62
C ALA A 202 19.87 -10.25 -13.27
N PHE A 203 19.26 -11.12 -12.47
CA PHE A 203 18.19 -12.01 -12.92
C PHE A 203 16.96 -11.24 -13.42
N LEU A 204 16.53 -10.21 -12.68
CA LEU A 204 15.43 -9.34 -13.10
C LEU A 204 15.73 -8.69 -14.46
N ILE A 205 16.92 -8.11 -14.65
CA ILE A 205 17.34 -7.52 -15.92
C ILE A 205 17.27 -8.54 -17.05
N GLN A 206 17.71 -9.78 -16.80
CA GLN A 206 17.60 -10.86 -17.80
C GLN A 206 16.14 -11.18 -18.14
N ALA A 207 15.25 -11.21 -17.14
CA ALA A 207 13.82 -11.43 -17.35
C ALA A 207 13.16 -10.28 -18.14
N VAL A 208 13.59 -9.04 -17.91
CA VAL A 208 13.17 -7.86 -18.70
C VAL A 208 13.64 -8.00 -20.16
N LYS A 209 14.92 -8.32 -20.37
CA LYS A 209 15.48 -8.54 -21.73
C LYS A 209 14.77 -9.66 -22.50
N LYS A 210 14.27 -10.68 -21.80
CA LYS A 210 13.46 -11.77 -22.37
C LYS A 210 11.98 -11.42 -22.56
N GLY A 211 11.56 -10.19 -22.23
CA GLY A 211 10.17 -9.76 -22.35
C GLY A 211 9.20 -10.42 -21.37
N MET A 212 9.70 -11.06 -20.31
CA MET A 212 8.90 -11.78 -19.32
C MET A 212 8.30 -10.87 -18.24
N CYS A 213 8.96 -9.74 -18.00
CA CYS A 213 8.51 -8.67 -17.10
C CYS A 213 8.98 -7.32 -17.63
N GLY A 214 8.51 -6.23 -17.03
CA GLY A 214 8.89 -4.87 -17.41
C GLY A 214 8.53 -3.87 -16.33
N GLY A 215 8.80 -2.58 -16.58
CA GLY A 215 8.41 -1.51 -15.65
C GLY A 215 6.91 -1.55 -15.38
N PHE A 216 6.52 -1.35 -14.12
CA PHE A 216 5.15 -1.50 -13.67
C PHE A 216 4.21 -0.56 -14.43
N ASP A 217 3.11 -1.14 -14.94
CA ASP A 217 2.09 -0.47 -15.75
C ASP A 217 2.59 0.26 -17.01
N SER A 218 3.84 0.01 -17.43
CA SER A 218 4.44 0.69 -18.59
C SER A 218 3.66 0.46 -19.88
N ARG A 219 3.04 -0.72 -20.05
CA ARG A 219 2.30 -1.10 -21.27
C ARG A 219 0.92 -0.44 -21.39
N ARG A 220 0.27 -0.11 -20.28
CA ARG A 220 -1.08 0.49 -20.30
C ARG A 220 -1.05 2.00 -20.05
N PHE A 221 -0.16 2.47 -19.16
CA PHE A 221 -0.07 3.89 -18.80
C PHE A 221 1.37 4.28 -18.43
N SER A 222 2.27 4.26 -19.41
CA SER A 222 3.67 4.68 -19.26
C SER A 222 3.86 6.04 -18.54
N PRO A 223 3.04 7.09 -18.78
CA PRO A 223 3.20 8.36 -18.05
C PRO A 223 2.93 8.28 -16.55
N GLY A 224 2.23 7.24 -16.06
CA GLY A 224 1.82 7.12 -14.67
C GLY A 224 2.89 6.66 -13.69
N HIS A 225 3.96 6.06 -14.18
CA HIS A 225 5.07 5.51 -13.37
C HIS A 225 6.44 5.94 -13.89
N ASN A 226 6.50 7.07 -14.59
CA ASN A 226 7.68 7.55 -15.29
C ASN A 226 8.73 8.26 -14.40
N SER A 227 8.52 8.31 -13.08
CA SER A 227 9.45 8.99 -12.17
C SER A 227 10.75 8.19 -11.95
N THR A 228 10.74 6.88 -12.21
CA THR A 228 11.97 6.07 -12.19
C THR A 228 12.58 6.02 -13.59
N ASP A 229 13.82 6.47 -13.71
CA ASP A 229 14.64 6.24 -14.90
C ASP A 229 15.14 4.78 -14.91
N TYR A 230 14.37 3.88 -15.53
CA TYR A 230 14.70 2.45 -15.60
C TYR A 230 15.99 2.18 -16.37
N GLU A 231 16.29 2.93 -17.42
CA GLU A 231 17.50 2.76 -18.23
C GLU A 231 18.76 3.12 -17.43
N ARG A 232 18.70 4.18 -16.63
CA ARG A 232 19.74 4.48 -15.64
C ARG A 232 19.79 3.41 -14.57
N TRP A 233 18.64 3.00 -14.03
CA TRP A 233 18.60 1.99 -12.98
C TRP A 233 19.27 0.69 -13.42
N PHE A 234 18.97 0.15 -14.61
CA PHE A 234 19.56 -1.11 -15.08
C PHE A 234 21.10 -1.09 -15.14
N ARG A 235 21.71 0.09 -15.32
CA ARG A 235 23.16 0.28 -15.44
C ARG A 235 23.84 0.75 -14.16
N SER A 236 23.07 1.26 -13.19
CA SER A 236 23.62 1.81 -11.95
C SER A 236 23.76 0.76 -10.85
N ASP A 237 24.81 0.84 -10.07
CA ASP A 237 25.00 0.17 -8.78
C ASP A 237 24.92 1.15 -7.60
N THR A 238 24.77 2.44 -7.89
CA THR A 238 24.66 3.54 -6.93
C THR A 238 23.28 4.19 -6.95
N GLU A 239 22.91 4.75 -5.81
CA GLU A 239 21.71 5.55 -5.63
C GLU A 239 21.69 6.76 -6.57
N TYR A 240 20.49 7.20 -6.95
CA TYR A 240 20.33 8.46 -7.67
C TYR A 240 19.03 9.17 -7.33
N ASP A 241 19.07 10.49 -7.41
CA ASP A 241 17.94 11.33 -7.10
C ASP A 241 16.95 11.38 -8.26
N ILE A 242 15.68 11.54 -7.93
CA ILE A 242 14.61 11.75 -8.91
C ILE A 242 13.71 12.92 -8.50
N HIS A 243 13.13 13.57 -9.50
CA HIS A 243 12.03 14.50 -9.31
C HIS A 243 10.71 13.80 -9.62
N TYR A 244 9.81 13.77 -8.64
CA TYR A 244 8.52 13.10 -8.80
C TYR A 244 7.55 14.01 -9.59
N GLY A 245 7.01 13.50 -10.69
CA GLY A 245 6.19 14.31 -11.62
C GLY A 245 4.72 14.50 -11.22
N TRP A 246 4.29 14.01 -10.06
CA TRP A 246 2.88 13.95 -9.60
C TRP A 246 1.93 13.25 -10.57
N ARG A 247 2.46 12.30 -11.35
CA ARG A 247 1.70 11.50 -12.33
C ARG A 247 1.40 10.12 -11.75
N GLY A 248 0.32 9.50 -12.22
CA GLY A 248 -0.10 8.18 -11.78
C GLY A 248 -1.60 8.06 -11.59
N TYR A 249 -2.00 7.06 -10.82
CA TYR A 249 -3.38 6.79 -10.44
C TYR A 249 -3.49 6.49 -8.95
N GLY A 250 -4.69 6.72 -8.40
CA GLY A 250 -4.93 6.65 -6.97
C GLY A 250 -4.50 7.95 -6.31
N GLN A 251 -5.40 8.93 -6.35
CA GLN A 251 -5.24 10.27 -5.80
C GLN A 251 -4.71 10.28 -4.36
N ASN A 252 -5.10 9.29 -3.54
CA ASN A 252 -4.55 9.12 -2.20
C ASN A 252 -3.04 8.83 -2.17
N LYS A 253 -2.50 8.06 -3.12
CA LYS A 253 -1.07 7.75 -3.23
C LYS A 253 -0.31 8.99 -3.70
N ILE A 254 -0.85 9.68 -4.71
CA ILE A 254 -0.24 10.90 -5.26
C ILE A 254 -0.19 11.99 -4.19
N GLN A 255 -1.29 12.20 -3.44
CA GLN A 255 -1.33 13.15 -2.33
C GLN A 255 -0.30 12.80 -1.25
N HIS A 256 -0.16 11.53 -0.88
CA HIS A 256 0.83 11.09 0.11
C HIS A 256 2.27 11.40 -0.33
N ILE A 257 2.64 11.09 -1.57
CA ILE A 257 3.98 11.37 -2.11
C ILE A 257 4.20 12.89 -2.25
N ALA A 258 3.18 13.64 -2.67
CA ALA A 258 3.22 15.10 -2.74
C ALA A 258 3.45 15.74 -1.38
N HIS A 259 2.81 15.21 -0.34
CA HIS A 259 2.99 15.68 1.03
C HIS A 259 4.40 15.36 1.57
N ILE A 260 4.96 14.19 1.27
CA ILE A 260 6.36 13.84 1.60
C ILE A 260 7.31 14.87 1.00
N ASN A 261 7.12 15.22 -0.27
CA ASN A 261 7.94 16.21 -0.96
C ASN A 261 7.79 17.62 -0.39
N ALA A 262 6.55 18.06 -0.15
CA ALA A 262 6.26 19.35 0.47
C ALA A 262 6.86 19.45 1.89
N SER A 263 7.06 18.32 2.58
CA SER A 263 7.73 18.24 3.88
C SER A 263 9.27 18.33 3.79
N GLY A 264 9.81 18.49 2.59
CA GLY A 264 11.24 18.67 2.31
C GLY A 264 12.03 17.37 2.15
N PHE A 265 11.37 16.25 1.84
CA PHE A 265 12.08 15.02 1.52
C PHE A 265 12.63 15.01 0.10
N GLN A 266 13.82 14.45 -0.06
CA GLN A 266 14.44 14.15 -1.35
C GLN A 266 14.20 12.68 -1.71
N PHE A 267 13.77 12.42 -2.94
CA PHE A 267 13.52 11.06 -3.42
C PHE A 267 14.77 10.46 -4.03
N VAL A 268 15.13 9.27 -3.56
CA VAL A 268 16.36 8.59 -3.95
C VAL A 268 16.05 7.15 -4.32
N VAL A 269 16.41 6.76 -5.54
CA VAL A 269 16.18 5.40 -6.03
C VAL A 269 17.22 4.45 -5.45
N MET A 270 16.76 3.35 -4.84
CA MET A 270 17.64 2.28 -4.37
C MET A 270 18.22 1.50 -5.57
N PRO A 271 19.54 1.25 -5.61
CA PRO A 271 20.18 0.68 -6.80
C PRO A 271 19.95 -0.82 -6.97
N ARG A 272 19.71 -1.56 -5.89
CA ARG A 272 19.68 -3.04 -5.90
C ARG A 272 18.33 -3.63 -5.53
N THR A 273 17.56 -2.90 -4.73
CA THR A 273 16.23 -3.31 -4.28
C THR A 273 15.18 -2.92 -5.31
N TYR A 274 14.23 -3.81 -5.55
CA TYR A 274 13.07 -3.56 -6.40
C TYR A 274 11.83 -4.22 -5.81
N ILE A 275 10.66 -3.84 -6.33
CA ILE A 275 9.39 -4.50 -6.05
C ILE A 275 8.79 -5.06 -7.33
N ILE A 276 8.06 -6.16 -7.25
CA ILE A 276 7.40 -6.78 -8.40
C ILE A 276 5.95 -7.12 -8.09
N HIS A 277 5.06 -6.70 -8.98
CA HIS A 277 3.63 -6.99 -8.90
C HIS A 277 3.37 -8.47 -9.13
N ARG A 278 2.64 -9.07 -8.19
CA ARG A 278 2.13 -10.43 -8.28
C ARG A 278 0.73 -10.41 -8.86
N ALA A 279 0.60 -10.84 -10.11
CA ALA A 279 -0.65 -10.81 -10.86
C ALA A 279 -1.83 -11.44 -10.09
N HIS A 280 -2.99 -10.77 -10.10
CA HIS A 280 -4.21 -11.22 -9.46
C HIS A 280 -5.45 -10.72 -10.19
N LYS A 281 -6.61 -11.34 -9.90
CA LYS A 281 -7.89 -10.95 -10.50
C LYS A 281 -8.25 -9.52 -10.09
N LEU A 282 -8.71 -8.71 -11.04
CA LEU A 282 -9.23 -7.38 -10.77
C LEU A 282 -10.54 -7.44 -9.98
N THR A 283 -10.71 -6.51 -9.04
CA THR A 283 -11.94 -6.36 -8.26
C THR A 283 -13.01 -5.61 -9.04
N SER A 284 -14.29 -5.79 -8.71
CA SER A 284 -15.38 -4.97 -9.28
C SER A 284 -15.19 -3.48 -9.01
N VAL A 285 -14.67 -3.13 -7.83
CA VAL A 285 -14.29 -1.76 -7.46
C VAL A 285 -13.29 -1.17 -8.45
N ARG A 286 -12.26 -1.94 -8.82
CA ARG A 286 -11.26 -1.50 -9.79
C ARG A 286 -11.86 -1.26 -11.18
N HIS A 287 -12.76 -2.13 -11.64
CA HIS A 287 -13.46 -1.93 -12.91
C HIS A 287 -14.28 -0.63 -12.89
N ASN A 288 -15.07 -0.38 -11.83
CA ASN A 288 -15.86 0.84 -11.69
C ASN A 288 -14.99 2.11 -11.69
N LEU A 289 -13.85 2.06 -11.00
CA LEU A 289 -12.90 3.19 -10.98
C LEU A 289 -12.29 3.47 -12.36
N ILE A 290 -11.96 2.43 -13.13
CA ILE A 290 -11.43 2.59 -14.49
C ILE A 290 -12.48 3.25 -15.39
N THR A 291 -13.72 2.75 -15.37
CA THR A 291 -14.83 3.30 -16.16
C THR A 291 -15.14 4.75 -15.77
N SER A 292 -15.25 5.03 -14.48
CA SER A 292 -15.50 6.37 -13.95
C SER A 292 -14.39 7.36 -14.30
N LYS A 293 -13.13 6.92 -14.25
CA LYS A 293 -11.99 7.72 -14.71
C LYS A 293 -12.08 8.05 -16.20
N ALA A 294 -12.34 7.05 -17.04
CA ALA A 294 -12.42 7.25 -18.48
C ALA A 294 -13.52 8.26 -18.86
N ALA A 295 -14.68 8.17 -18.20
CA ALA A 295 -15.77 9.14 -18.37
C ALA A 295 -15.36 10.55 -17.90
N TYR A 296 -14.71 10.66 -16.75
CA TYR A 296 -14.20 11.93 -16.22
C TYR A 296 -13.19 12.58 -17.17
N ASP A 297 -12.19 11.82 -17.62
CA ASP A 297 -11.15 12.32 -18.53
C ASP A 297 -11.75 12.75 -19.88
N ALA A 298 -12.73 12.01 -20.40
CA ALA A 298 -13.40 12.34 -21.65
C ALA A 298 -14.24 13.63 -21.54
N ALA A 299 -14.92 13.85 -20.42
CA ALA A 299 -15.63 15.10 -20.15
C ALA A 299 -14.65 16.27 -20.05
N LEU A 300 -13.54 16.10 -19.32
CA LEU A 300 -12.49 17.11 -19.19
C LEU A 300 -11.89 17.50 -20.55
N ALA A 301 -11.56 16.52 -21.40
CA ALA A 301 -11.01 16.74 -22.73
C ALA A 301 -11.97 17.49 -23.67
N LYS A 302 -13.28 17.39 -23.43
CA LYS A 302 -14.34 18.09 -24.18
C LYS A 302 -14.77 19.41 -23.54
N HIS A 303 -14.09 19.86 -22.47
CA HIS A 303 -14.48 21.03 -21.68
C HIS A 303 -15.93 20.95 -21.16
N GLN A 304 -16.40 19.75 -20.80
CA GLN A 304 -17.72 19.50 -20.24
C GLN A 304 -17.67 19.43 -18.71
N SER A 305 -18.84 19.51 -18.06
CA SER A 305 -18.94 19.27 -16.63
C SER A 305 -18.50 17.84 -16.28
N VAL A 306 -17.71 17.71 -15.23
CA VAL A 306 -17.21 16.44 -14.73
C VAL A 306 -18.09 15.91 -13.59
N ASP A 307 -18.27 14.60 -13.51
CA ASP A 307 -19.03 13.97 -12.42
C ASP A 307 -18.18 13.87 -11.14
N THR A 308 -18.35 14.86 -10.25
CA THR A 308 -17.73 14.89 -8.92
C THR A 308 -18.40 13.96 -7.92
N THR A 309 -19.58 13.41 -8.24
CA THR A 309 -20.33 12.51 -7.36
C THR A 309 -19.87 11.06 -7.48
N SER A 310 -19.06 10.73 -8.49
CA SER A 310 -18.38 9.44 -8.61
C SER A 310 -17.21 9.30 -7.63
N VAL A 311 -16.79 8.07 -7.32
CA VAL A 311 -15.60 7.85 -6.47
C VAL A 311 -14.36 8.53 -7.07
N TYR A 312 -14.16 8.42 -8.39
CA TYR A 312 -13.01 9.02 -9.04
C TYR A 312 -13.10 10.55 -9.01
N GLY A 313 -14.26 11.13 -9.35
CA GLY A 313 -14.44 12.58 -9.34
C GLY A 313 -14.28 13.19 -7.96
N HIS A 314 -14.84 12.57 -6.92
CA HIS A 314 -14.68 13.02 -5.53
C HIS A 314 -13.24 12.96 -5.07
N THR A 315 -12.57 11.81 -5.26
CA THR A 315 -11.15 11.68 -4.90
C THR A 315 -10.25 12.61 -5.71
N ARG A 316 -10.63 12.95 -6.96
CA ARG A 316 -9.96 13.96 -7.77
C ARG A 316 -10.10 15.36 -7.18
N ALA A 317 -11.32 15.77 -6.82
CA ALA A 317 -11.58 17.06 -6.20
C ALA A 317 -10.81 17.23 -4.88
N LEU A 318 -10.81 16.19 -4.03
CA LEU A 318 -10.02 16.18 -2.79
C LEU A 318 -8.52 16.37 -3.03
N TYR A 319 -7.98 15.67 -4.04
CA TYR A 319 -6.57 15.82 -4.39
C TYR A 319 -6.24 17.21 -4.93
N ASP A 320 -7.06 17.75 -5.83
CA ASP A 320 -6.82 19.07 -6.40
C ASP A 320 -6.85 20.15 -5.31
N GLY A 321 -7.78 20.06 -4.34
CA GLY A 321 -7.82 20.93 -3.17
C GLY A 321 -6.58 20.77 -2.26
N ALA A 322 -6.21 19.54 -1.92
CA ALA A 322 -5.01 19.26 -1.13
C ALA A 322 -3.74 19.79 -1.81
N LYS A 323 -3.64 19.63 -3.12
CA LYS A 323 -2.52 20.14 -3.91
C LYS A 323 -2.44 21.66 -3.88
N ALA A 324 -3.56 22.36 -4.08
CA ALA A 324 -3.59 23.83 -3.99
C ALA A 324 -3.11 24.32 -2.62
N LEU A 325 -3.54 23.65 -1.55
CA LEU A 325 -3.07 23.97 -0.20
C LEU A 325 -1.57 23.67 -0.01
N MET A 326 -1.06 22.57 -0.57
CA MET A 326 0.38 22.23 -0.49
C MET A 326 1.23 23.26 -1.25
N ASP A 327 0.81 23.64 -2.46
CA ASP A 327 1.50 24.65 -3.27
C ASP A 327 1.49 26.03 -2.57
N ALA A 328 0.45 26.34 -1.79
CA ALA A 328 0.36 27.56 -0.99
C ALA A 328 1.07 27.49 0.37
N GLY A 329 1.69 26.35 0.75
CA GLY A 329 2.29 26.14 2.07
C GLY A 329 1.28 26.13 3.23
N LYS A 330 0.00 25.87 2.95
CA LYS A 330 -1.12 25.89 3.90
C LYS A 330 -1.75 24.52 4.16
N PHE A 331 -1.21 23.47 3.56
CA PHE A 331 -1.74 22.12 3.75
C PHE A 331 -1.47 21.62 5.17
N THR A 332 -2.52 21.13 5.80
CA THR A 332 -2.47 20.41 7.08
C THR A 332 -3.14 19.06 6.90
N GLU A 333 -2.54 18.01 7.42
CA GLU A 333 -3.16 16.69 7.40
C GLU A 333 -4.42 16.64 8.27
N THR A 334 -5.45 15.97 7.79
CA THR A 334 -6.62 15.64 8.60
C THR A 334 -6.36 14.30 9.29
N LEU A 335 -6.25 14.31 10.62
CA LEU A 335 -6.14 13.11 11.44
C LEU A 335 -7.47 12.84 12.13
N ASP A 336 -7.90 11.58 12.14
CA ASP A 336 -9.02 11.19 12.98
C ASP A 336 -8.63 11.24 14.47
N PRO A 337 -9.59 11.49 15.38
CA PRO A 337 -9.30 11.61 16.82
C PRO A 337 -8.58 10.40 17.43
N ALA A 338 -8.83 9.19 16.93
CA ALA A 338 -8.17 7.99 17.44
C ALA A 338 -6.69 7.97 17.06
N THR A 339 -6.36 8.31 15.80
CA THR A 339 -4.96 8.47 15.36
C THR A 339 -4.22 9.54 16.17
N ILE A 340 -4.88 10.68 16.46
CA ILE A 340 -4.29 11.73 17.32
C ILE A 340 -3.97 11.17 18.71
N ASN A 341 -4.90 10.41 19.30
CA ASN A 341 -4.70 9.81 20.62
C ASN A 341 -3.56 8.77 20.61
N CYS A 342 -3.50 7.92 19.59
CA CYS A 342 -2.41 6.95 19.43
C CYS A 342 -1.06 7.65 19.30
N ARG A 343 -0.95 8.71 18.49
CA ARG A 343 0.29 9.49 18.35
C ARG A 343 0.78 10.09 19.67
N LYS A 344 -0.14 10.47 20.56
CA LYS A 344 0.18 11.00 21.90
C LYS A 344 0.55 9.90 22.91
N SER A 345 0.03 8.69 22.74
CA SER A 345 0.12 7.63 23.75
C SER A 345 1.15 6.56 23.45
N LEU A 346 1.50 6.32 22.18
CA LEU A 346 2.41 5.26 21.77
C LEU A 346 3.89 5.73 21.86
N PRO A 347 4.71 5.13 22.74
CA PRO A 347 6.05 5.66 23.05
C PRO A 347 7.03 5.58 21.85
N TRP A 348 6.82 4.64 20.92
CA TRP A 348 7.64 4.49 19.72
C TRP A 348 7.30 5.51 18.61
N TRP A 349 6.25 6.32 18.77
CA TRP A 349 5.93 7.42 17.84
C TRP A 349 6.40 8.78 18.33
N THR A 350 6.60 8.93 19.63
CA THR A 350 7.09 10.16 20.26
C THR A 350 8.61 10.18 20.39
N SER A 351 9.29 9.08 20.09
CA SER A 351 10.75 8.98 20.15
C SER A 351 11.38 9.43 18.83
N PRO A 352 12.34 10.38 18.84
CA PRO A 352 12.92 11.01 17.64
C PRO A 352 13.75 10.09 16.74
#